data_AF-A0AAC8Z206-F1
#
_entry.id   AF-A0AAC8Z206-F1
#
_cell.length_a   1.000
_cell.length_b   1.000
_cell.length_c   1.000
_cell.angle_alpha   90.00
_cell.angle_beta   90.00
_cell.angle_gamma   90.00
#
_symmetry.space_group_name_H-M   'P 1'
#
loop_
_entity.id
_entity.type
_entity.pdbx_description
1 polymer ?
#
loop_
_entity_poly.entity_id
_entity_poly.type
_entity_poly.pdbx_seq_one_letter_code
_entity_poly.pdbx_strand_id
1 'polypeptide(L)' 'MKLADIHPEDIKASIRKQFGTIRNFELSKGLPRGSVHEVLRRRRWARIERAIESVISASPSEKTDSSRETETHRLSAEAR' A
#
# COMPACT_ATOMS: atom_id res chain seq x y z
N MET A 1 11.43 -7.06 8.88
CA MET A 1 10.92 -5.70 9.15
C MET A 1 9.54 -5.87 9.74
N LYS A 2 9.17 -5.26 10.87
CA LYS A 2 7.82 -5.48 11.40
C LYS A 2 6.80 -4.72 10.57
N LEU A 3 5.72 -5.39 10.15
CA LEU A 3 4.59 -4.77 9.45
C LEU A 3 3.96 -3.59 10.22
N ALA A 4 4.09 -3.58 11.55
CA ALA A 4 3.58 -2.52 12.41
C ALA A 4 4.29 -1.17 12.23
N ASP A 5 5.51 -1.16 11.70
CA ASP A 5 6.31 0.05 11.45
C ASP A 5 6.10 0.62 10.04
N ILE A 6 5.42 -0.12 9.15
CA ILE A 6 5.17 0.27 7.76
C ILE A 6 3.81 0.96 7.67
N HIS A 7 3.74 2.09 6.95
CA HIS A 7 2.49 2.80 6.76
C HIS A 7 1.48 1.91 5.98
N PRO A 8 0.20 1.85 6.41
CA PRO A 8 -0.80 1.00 5.75
C PRO A 8 -1.00 1.31 4.27
N GLU A 9 -0.70 2.54 3.83
CA GLU A 9 -0.74 2.89 2.40
C GLU A 9 0.43 2.31 1.61
N ASP A 10 1.64 2.23 2.17
CA ASP A 10 2.79 1.59 1.51
C ASP A 10 2.55 0.09 1.31
N ILE A 11 1.90 -0.54 2.28
CA ILE A 11 1.47 -1.94 2.18
C ILE A 11 0.49 -2.11 1.02
N LYS A 12 -0.54 -1.24 0.95
CA LYS A 12 -1.51 -1.26 -0.15
C LYS A 12 -0.84 -0.99 -1.49
N ALA A 13 0.10 -0.06 -1.55
CA ALA A 13 0.85 0.27 -2.76
C ALA A 13 1.68 -0.92 -3.25
N SER A 14 2.38 -1.60 -2.35
CA SER A 14 3.17 -2.81 -2.66
C SER A 14 2.30 -3.93 -3.20
N ILE A 15 1.15 -4.17 -2.55
CA ILE A 15 0.16 -5.14 -3.02
C ILE A 15 -0.39 -4.77 -4.41
N ARG A 16 -0.70 -3.49 -4.64
CA ARG A 16 -1.18 -3.01 -5.94
C ARG A 16 -0.12 -3.13 -7.04
N LYS A 17 1.16 -2.90 -6.74
CA LYS A 17 2.25 -3.06 -7.71
C LYS A 17 2.37 -4.49 -8.23
N GLN A 18 2.20 -5.49 -7.36
CA GLN A 18 2.36 -6.90 -7.75
C GLN A 18 1.07 -7.54 -8.28
N PHE A 19 -0.08 -7.23 -7.67
CA PHE A 19 -1.35 -7.93 -7.95
C PHE A 19 -2.39 -7.03 -8.65
N GLY A 20 -2.08 -5.75 -8.87
CA GLY A 20 -2.99 -4.75 -9.42
C GLY A 20 -4.00 -4.22 -8.38
N THR A 21 -4.70 -5.13 -7.68
CA THR A 21 -5.70 -4.77 -6.66
C THR A 21 -5.57 -5.61 -5.39
N ILE A 22 -6.03 -5.05 -4.26
CA ILE A 22 -6.07 -5.75 -2.97
C ILE A 22 -6.94 -7.01 -3.07
N ARG A 23 -8.06 -6.92 -3.78
CA ARG A 23 -8.96 -8.06 -4.01
C ARG A 23 -8.26 -9.19 -4.77
N ASN A 24 -7.46 -8.86 -5.78
CA ASN A 24 -6.75 -9.88 -6.55
C ASN A 24 -5.66 -10.57 -5.72
N PHE A 25 -5.02 -9.84 -4.80
CA PHE A 25 -4.13 -10.43 -3.80
C PHE A 25 -4.86 -11.35 -2.82
N GLU A 26 -6.03 -10.93 -2.32
CA GLU A 26 -6.85 -11.77 -1.45
C GLU A 26 -7.21 -13.08 -2.17
N LEU A 27 -7.62 -13.01 -3.45
CA LEU A 27 -7.92 -14.19 -4.26
C LEU A 27 -6.69 -15.06 -4.52
N SER A 28 -5.55 -14.47 -4.90
CA SER A 28 -4.34 -15.22 -5.23
C SER A 28 -3.73 -15.95 -4.03
N LYS A 29 -3.94 -15.42 -2.82
CA LYS A 29 -3.50 -16.02 -1.56
C LYS A 29 -4.58 -16.83 -0.84
N GLY A 30 -5.79 -16.92 -1.39
CA GLY A 30 -6.93 -17.63 -0.79
C GLY A 30 -7.37 -17.03 0.55
N LEU A 31 -7.30 -15.71 0.67
CA LEU A 31 -7.68 -14.96 1.87
C LEU A 31 -9.16 -14.54 1.81
N PRO A 32 -9.81 -14.38 2.97
CA PRO A 32 -11.16 -13.85 3.01
C PRO A 32 -11.18 -12.38 2.57
N ARG A 33 -12.35 -11.94 2.10
CA ARG A 33 -12.53 -10.58 1.58
C ARG A 33 -12.40 -9.55 2.71
N GLY A 34 -11.59 -8.53 2.50
CA GLY A 34 -11.40 -7.44 3.46
C GLY A 34 -10.45 -7.80 4.62
N SER A 35 -9.90 -9.00 4.63
CA SER A 35 -9.01 -9.44 5.70
C SER A 35 -7.68 -8.70 5.70
N VAL A 36 -7.23 -8.20 4.55
CA VAL A 36 -6.09 -7.27 4.48
C VAL A 36 -6.40 -5.99 5.26
N HIS A 37 -7.63 -5.48 5.13
CA HIS A 37 -8.04 -4.26 5.82
C HIS A 37 -8.14 -4.45 7.34
N GLU A 38 -8.55 -5.64 7.79
CA GLU A 38 -8.56 -6.01 9.20
C GLU A 38 -7.16 -6.05 9.80
N VAL A 39 -6.18 -6.63 9.08
CA VAL A 39 -4.78 -6.64 9.51
C VAL A 39 -4.21 -5.24 9.60
N LEU A 40 -4.47 -4.39 8.59
CA LEU A 40 -4.05 -2.98 8.61
C LEU A 40 -4.70 -2.18 9.75
N ARG A 41 -5.88 -2.60 10.23
CA ARG A 41 -6.56 -2.04 11.42
C ARG A 41 -6.09 -2.65 12.74
N ARG A 42 -4.94 -3.33 12.77
CA ARG A 42 -4.33 -3.99 13.94
C ARG A 42 -5.06 -5.25 14.43
N ARG A 43 -5.91 -5.88 13.62
CA ARG A 43 -6.44 -7.21 13.94
C ARG A 43 -5.37 -8.26 13.59
N ARG A 44 -4.79 -8.90 14.61
CA ARG A 44 -3.67 -9.83 14.44
C ARG A 44 -4.11 -11.15 13.83
N TRP A 45 -3.97 -11.29 12.51
CA TRP A 45 -4.08 -12.57 11.81
C TRP A 45 -2.73 -12.96 11.23
N ALA A 46 -1.98 -13.77 11.98
CA ALA A 46 -0.61 -14.17 11.67
C ALA A 46 -0.43 -14.73 10.25
N ARG A 47 -1.43 -15.48 9.74
CA ARG A 47 -1.42 -16.02 8.38
C ARG A 47 -1.38 -14.94 7.31
N ILE A 48 -2.11 -13.85 7.53
CA ILE A 48 -2.22 -12.75 6.57
C ILE A 48 -1.01 -11.82 6.70
N GLU A 49 -0.57 -11.54 7.91
CA GLU A 49 0.68 -10.81 8.14
C GLU A 49 1.84 -11.48 7.36
N ARG A 50 2.01 -12.80 7.49
CA ARG A 50 3.05 -13.53 6.76
C ARG A 50 2.90 -13.43 5.24
N ALA A 51 1.66 -13.46 4.73
CA ALA A 51 1.39 -13.32 3.31
C ALA A 51 1.73 -11.91 2.80
N ILE A 52 1.43 -10.87 3.57
CA ILE A 52 1.76 -9.47 3.25
C ILE A 52 3.27 -9.26 3.34
N GLU A 53 3.92 -9.78 4.40
CA GLU A 53 5.36 -9.65 4.60
C GLU A 53 6.13 -10.29 3.43
N SER A 54 5.69 -11.44 2.93
CA SER A 54 6.25 -12.07 1.73
C SER A 54 6.18 -11.19 0.48
N VAL A 55 5.15 -10.35 0.33
CA VAL A 55 5.00 -9.46 -0.82
C VAL A 55 5.92 -8.25 -0.67
N ILE A 56 5.97 -7.67 0.53
CA ILE A 56 6.79 -6.50 0.82
C ILE A 56 8.27 -6.85 0.77
N SER A 57 8.69 -7.99 1.31
CA SER A 57 10.08 -8.44 1.26
C SER A 57 10.57 -8.75 -0.15
N ALA A 58 9.65 -9.14 -1.05
CA ALA A 58 9.96 -9.47 -2.44
C ALA A 58 10.06 -8.24 -3.34
N SER A 59 9.45 -7.12 -2.97
CA SER A 59 9.66 -5.85 -3.67
C SER A 59 10.83 -5.11 -3.03
N PRO A 60 12.03 -5.08 -3.63
CA PRO A 60 13.09 -4.19 -3.16
C PRO A 60 12.53 -2.77 -3.27
N SER A 61 12.24 -2.18 -2.12
CA SER A 61 11.87 -0.78 -2.02
C SER A 61 13.11 0.03 -2.34
N GLU A 62 13.35 0.28 -3.63
CA GLU A 62 14.11 1.45 -4.04
C GLU A 62 13.38 2.65 -3.42
N LYS A 63 14.02 3.25 -2.42
CA LYS A 63 13.56 4.46 -1.76
C LYS A 63 13.59 5.57 -2.80
N THR A 64 12.51 5.74 -3.56
CA THR A 64 12.33 6.96 -4.35
C THR A 64 11.75 8.02 -3.43
N ASP A 65 12.67 8.71 -2.75
CA ASP A 65 12.43 10.04 -2.23
C ASP A 65 12.06 10.95 -3.41
N SER A 66 10.82 11.42 -3.46
CA SER A 66 10.48 12.67 -4.11
C SER A 66 9.07 13.07 -3.68
N SER A 67 9.07 13.95 -2.68
CA SER A 67 8.02 14.89 -2.33
C SER A 67 7.22 15.31 -3.56
N ARG A 68 5.95 14.90 -3.63
CA ARG A 68 4.98 15.59 -4.48
C ARG A 68 4.59 16.87 -3.77
N GLU A 69 5.36 17.92 -4.00
CA GLU A 69 4.87 19.27 -3.77
C GLU A 69 3.70 19.48 -4.73
N THR A 70 2.50 19.58 -4.17
CA THR A 70 1.30 19.98 -4.91
C THR A 70 1.43 21.45 -5.26
N GLU A 71 2.17 21.75 -6.34
CA GLU A 71 2.16 23.08 -6.94
C GLU A 71 0.86 23.23 -7.75
N THR A 72 -0.20 23.63 -7.05
CA THR A 72 -1.43 24.09 -7.66
C THR A 72 -1.16 25.41 -8.39
N HIS A 73 -0.85 25.35 -9.69
CA HIS A 73 -0.89 26.54 -10.55
C HIS A 73 -2.35 26.95 -10.80
N ARG A 74 -2.96 27.63 -9.83
CA ARG A 74 -4.14 28.44 -10.04
C ARG A 74 -3.67 29.83 -10.49
N LEU A 75 -3.35 29.98 -11.76
CA LEU A 75 -3.20 31.32 -12.35
C LEU A 75 -4.61 31.90 -12.52
N SER A 76 -5.02 32.72 -11.56
CA SER A 76 -6.15 33.62 -11.70
C SER A 76 -5.66 35.01 -12.12
N ALA A 77 -6.50 35.66 -12.93
CA ALA A 77 -6.69 37.12 -13.07
C ALA A 77 -5.83 37.91 -14.10
N GLU A 78 -6.57 38.39 -15.12
CA GLU A 78 -6.58 39.75 -15.70
C GLU A 78 -5.27 40.42 -16.15
N ALA A 79 -5.24 40.84 -17.43
CA ALA A 79 -5.28 42.27 -17.79
C ALA A 79 -5.27 42.51 -19.31
N ARG A 80 -6.20 43.41 -19.72
CA ARG A 80 -6.39 44.16 -20.99
C ARG A 80 -7.27 43.57 -22.07
#